data_AF-A0A257MJR7-F1
#
_entry.id   AF-A0A257MJR7-F1
#
_cell.length_a   1.000
_cell.length_b   1.000
_cell.length_c   1.000
_cell.angle_alpha   90.00
_cell.angle_beta   90.00
_cell.angle_gamma   90.00
#
_symmetry.space_group_name_H-M   'P 1'
#
loop_
_entity.id
_entity.type
_entity.pdbx_description
1 polymer ?
#
loop_
_entity_poly.entity_id
_entity_poly.type
_entity_poly.pdbx_seq_one_letter_code
_entity_poly.pdbx_strand_id
1 'polypeptide(L)'
;KHDWTSEILEAYLSALERPISPEIFELIVSDAIIPFQLGACTILQTVSMVEQMSIAVPNHVESYLLSAGYPAAEVHSLVDRTLGVMHGIWPNKLSC
;
A
#
# COMPACT_ATOMS: atom_id res chain seq x y z
N LYS A 1 9.87 -4.08 -20.44
CA LYS A 1 8.73 -3.66 -19.60
C LYS A 1 8.13 -4.94 -19.07
N HIS A 2 8.07 -5.09 -17.74
CA HIS A 2 7.58 -6.31 -17.13
C HIS A 2 6.05 -6.23 -17.04
N ASP A 3 5.35 -7.18 -17.67
CA ASP A 3 3.88 -7.17 -17.78
C ASP A 3 3.17 -7.24 -16.41
N TRP A 4 3.80 -7.85 -15.40
CA TRP A 4 3.25 -7.99 -14.06
C TRP A 4 3.00 -6.66 -13.32
N THR A 5 3.74 -5.59 -13.66
CA THR A 5 3.52 -4.27 -13.03
C THR A 5 2.22 -3.63 -13.49
N SER A 6 1.86 -3.83 -14.76
CA SER A 6 0.59 -3.35 -15.30
C SER A 6 -0.59 -4.12 -14.72
N GLU A 7 -0.46 -5.45 -14.55
CA GLU A 7 -1.53 -6.31 -14.02
C GLU A 7 -1.89 -5.97 -12.56
N ILE A 8 -0.89 -5.72 -11.70
CA ILE A 8 -1.12 -5.33 -10.29
C ILE A 8 -1.81 -3.97 -10.23
N LEU A 9 -1.40 -3.02 -11.07
CA LEU A 9 -1.99 -1.68 -11.13
C LEU A 9 -3.43 -1.73 -11.68
N GLU A 10 -3.69 -2.51 -12.73
CA GLU A 10 -5.03 -2.70 -13.30
C GLU A 10 -5.98 -3.41 -12.33
N ALA A 11 -5.52 -4.45 -11.62
CA ALA A 11 -6.30 -5.11 -10.58
C ALA A 11 -6.65 -4.14 -9.44
N TYR A 12 -5.70 -3.28 -9.04
CA TYR A 12 -5.93 -2.27 -8.02
C TYR A 12 -6.93 -1.18 -8.47
N LEU A 13 -6.77 -0.66 -9.69
CA LEU A 13 -7.63 0.37 -10.26
C LEU A 13 -9.03 -0.13 -10.63
N SER A 14 -9.17 -1.40 -11.01
CA SER A 14 -10.48 -2.00 -11.37
C SER A 14 -11.32 -2.40 -10.16
N ALA A 15 -10.69 -2.64 -9.01
CA ALA A 15 -11.38 -3.03 -7.78
C ALA A 15 -11.99 -1.83 -7.02
N LEU A 16 -11.68 -0.59 -7.39
CA LEU A 16 -12.07 0.61 -6.65
C LEU A 16 -12.46 1.76 -7.60
N GLU A 17 -13.67 2.32 -7.45
CA GLU A 17 -13.96 3.68 -7.94
C GLU A 17 -13.19 4.68 -7.07
N ARG A 18 -11.95 5.02 -7.46
CA ARG A 18 -11.17 6.02 -6.75
C ARG A 18 -11.66 7.44 -7.11
N PRO A 19 -11.97 8.31 -6.13
CA PRO A 19 -12.33 9.70 -6.41
C PRO A 19 -11.08 10.50 -6.83
N ILE A 20 -11.21 11.32 -7.88
CA ILE A 20 -10.40 12.45 -8.45
C ILE A 20 -8.85 12.49 -8.25
N SER A 21 -8.28 12.07 -7.12
CA SER A 21 -6.83 12.00 -6.87
C SER A 21 -6.25 10.67 -7.39
N PRO A 22 -5.41 10.68 -8.43
CA PRO A 22 -4.82 9.46 -8.98
C PRO A 22 -3.71 8.85 -8.10
N GLU A 23 -3.26 9.54 -7.04
CA GLU A 23 -2.16 9.14 -6.19
C GLU A 23 -2.46 7.86 -5.39
N ILE A 24 -1.44 7.00 -5.22
CA ILE A 24 -1.51 5.77 -4.41
C ILE A 24 -0.60 5.98 -3.20
N PHE A 25 -1.19 6.33 -2.07
CA PHE A 25 -0.47 6.56 -0.83
C PHE A 25 -0.02 5.25 -0.15
N GLU A 26 -0.56 4.12 -0.59
CA GLU A 26 -0.40 2.80 0.02
C GLU A 26 0.72 1.98 -0.62
N LEU A 27 1.25 1.03 0.16
CA LEU A 27 2.01 -0.09 -0.39
C LEU A 27 1.03 -1.12 -0.96
N ILE A 28 1.09 -1.37 -2.27
CA ILE A 28 0.31 -2.43 -2.89
C ILE A 28 1.11 -3.72 -2.81
N VAL A 29 0.62 -4.70 -2.04
CA VAL A 29 1.27 -6.00 -1.87
C VAL A 29 0.55 -7.03 -2.72
N SER A 30 1.30 -7.78 -3.52
CA SER A 30 0.77 -8.92 -4.28
C SER A 30 0.37 -10.03 -3.32
N ASP A 31 -0.77 -10.66 -3.61
CA ASP A 31 -1.26 -11.84 -2.90
C ASP A 31 -0.49 -13.12 -3.25
N ALA A 32 0.34 -13.08 -4.29
CA ALA A 32 1.22 -14.17 -4.67
C ALA A 32 2.38 -14.29 -3.69
N ILE A 33 2.49 -15.47 -3.07
CA ILE A 33 3.65 -15.86 -2.27
C ILE A 33 4.47 -16.83 -3.11
N ILE A 34 5.72 -16.48 -3.40
CA ILE A 34 6.65 -17.28 -4.20
C ILE A 34 7.59 -18.03 -3.24
N PRO A 35 7.39 -19.35 -3.02
CA PRO A 35 8.29 -20.14 -2.19
C PRO A 35 9.57 -20.50 -2.97
N PHE A 36 10.71 -20.30 -2.34
CA PHE A 36 12.03 -20.71 -2.85
C PHE A 36 12.74 -21.59 -1.83
N GLN A 37 13.20 -22.78 -2.26
CA GLN A 37 13.95 -23.68 -1.37
C GLN A 37 15.44 -23.36 -1.39
N LEU A 38 16.00 -23.11 -0.20
CA LEU A 38 17.42 -22.94 0.04
C LEU A 38 17.89 -23.98 1.07
N GLY A 39 18.35 -25.13 0.58
CA GLY A 39 18.74 -26.25 1.41
C GLY A 39 17.55 -26.81 2.20
N ALA A 40 17.61 -26.69 3.53
CA ALA A 40 16.52 -27.12 4.43
C ALA A 40 15.51 -25.99 4.76
N CYS A 41 15.70 -24.79 4.22
CA CYS A 41 14.88 -23.62 4.50
C CYS A 41 14.01 -23.25 3.31
N THR A 42 12.75 -22.92 3.56
CA THR A 42 11.85 -22.30 2.57
C THR A 42 11.81 -20.80 2.80
N ILE A 43 12.24 -20.04 1.79
CA ILE A 43 12.12 -18.57 1.76
C ILE A 43 10.80 -18.24 1.07
N LEU A 44 9.97 -17.41 1.70
CA LEU A 44 8.74 -16.89 1.12
C LEU A 44 9.00 -15.49 0.59
N GLN A 45 8.85 -15.30 -0.71
CA GLN A 45 9.02 -14.00 -1.36
C GLN A 45 7.64 -13.43 -1.69
N THR A 46 7.46 -12.14 -1.47
CA THR A 46 6.30 -11.37 -1.93
C THR A 46 6.78 -10.25 -2.85
N VAL A 47 5.88 -9.75 -3.68
CA VAL A 47 6.12 -8.62 -4.57
C VAL A 47 5.26 -7.47 -4.09
N SER A 48 5.82 -6.27 -4.07
CA SER A 48 5.07 -5.07 -3.72
C SER A 48 5.35 -3.96 -4.72
N MET A 49 4.36 -3.10 -4.94
CA MET A 49 4.44 -1.93 -5.79
C MET A 49 4.21 -0.68 -4.94
N VAL A 50 4.99 0.35 -5.27
CA VAL A 50 4.97 1.64 -4.59
C VAL A 50 4.81 2.72 -5.66
N GLU A 51 3.86 3.63 -5.44
CA GLU A 51 3.87 4.89 -6.17
C GLU A 51 4.84 5.85 -5.48
N GLN A 52 5.99 6.07 -6.11
CA GLN A 52 7.12 6.74 -5.49
C GLN A 52 6.82 8.20 -5.11
N MET A 53 5.98 8.88 -5.88
CA MET A 53 5.74 10.31 -5.71
C MET A 53 4.85 10.63 -4.51
N SER A 54 4.00 9.69 -4.09
CA SER A 54 2.95 9.94 -3.09
C SER A 54 3.09 9.12 -1.81
N ILE A 55 3.80 7.98 -1.79
CA ILE A 55 3.88 7.12 -0.59
C ILE A 55 4.41 7.84 0.67
N ALA A 56 5.23 8.87 0.52
CA ALA A 56 5.77 9.62 1.65
C ALA A 56 4.85 10.76 2.13
N VAL A 57 3.84 11.15 1.35
CA VAL A 57 2.98 12.30 1.63
C VAL A 57 2.25 12.16 2.98
N PRO A 58 1.57 11.04 3.30
CA PRO A 58 0.89 10.89 4.59
C PRO A 58 1.87 11.08 5.75
N ASN A 59 3.05 10.46 5.69
CA ASN A 59 4.07 10.55 6.73
C ASN A 59 4.55 11.98 6.97
N HIS A 60 4.69 12.78 5.92
CA HIS A 60 5.07 14.19 6.04
C HIS A 60 3.96 15.03 6.68
N VAL A 61 2.70 14.79 6.32
CA VAL A 61 1.55 15.46 6.94
C VAL A 61 1.43 15.09 8.41
N GLU A 62 1.57 13.81 8.75
CA GLU A 62 1.57 13.34 10.13
C GLU A 62 2.69 13.98 10.95
N SER A 63 3.91 13.99 10.41
CA SER A 63 5.07 14.60 11.06
C SER A 63 4.84 16.09 11.35
N TYR A 64 4.25 16.82 10.39
CA TYR A 64 3.86 18.21 10.58
C TYR A 64 2.83 18.39 11.70
N LEU A 65 1.74 17.63 11.69
CA LEU A 65 0.68 17.73 12.70
C LEU A 65 1.20 17.41 14.10
N LEU A 66 2.03 16.38 14.24
CA LEU A 66 2.69 16.05 15.51
C LEU A 66 3.55 17.21 16.00
N SER A 67 4.36 17.82 15.11
CA SER A 67 5.19 18.98 15.47
C SER A 67 4.38 20.22 15.84
N ALA A 68 3.17 20.36 15.29
CA ALA A 68 2.23 21.43 15.62
C ALA A 68 1.47 21.20 16.95
N GLY A 69 1.71 20.07 17.63
CA GLY A 69 1.14 19.76 18.93
C GLY A 69 -0.18 18.97 18.88
N TYR A 70 -0.54 18.38 17.74
CA TYR A 70 -1.71 17.51 17.66
C TYR A 70 -1.49 16.21 18.44
N PRO A 71 -2.53 15.65 19.08
CA PRO A 71 -2.41 14.39 19.81
C PRO A 71 -2.08 13.21 18.89
N ALA A 72 -1.00 12.49 19.20
CA ALA A 72 -0.54 11.34 18.41
C ALA A 72 -1.60 10.24 18.25
N ALA A 73 -2.52 10.11 19.21
CA ALA A 73 -3.61 9.13 19.17
C ALA A 73 -4.59 9.36 18.00
N GLU A 74 -4.68 10.58 17.47
CA GLU A 74 -5.69 10.95 16.48
C GLU A 74 -5.09 11.25 15.09
N VAL A 75 -3.81 11.65 15.04
CA VAL A 75 -3.13 12.13 13.82
C VAL A 75 -3.20 11.12 12.67
N HIS A 76 -2.88 9.86 12.91
CA HIS A 76 -2.87 8.83 11.85
C HIS A 76 -4.27 8.66 11.22
N SER A 77 -5.29 8.44 12.05
CA SER A 77 -6.68 8.29 11.59
C SER A 77 -7.23 9.53 10.89
N LEU A 78 -6.78 10.72 11.31
CA LEU A 78 -7.16 11.98 10.69
C LEU A 78 -6.54 12.13 9.30
N VAL A 79 -5.25 11.84 9.15
CA VAL A 79 -4.54 11.91 7.87
C VAL A 79 -5.12 10.89 6.89
N ASP A 80 -5.32 9.65 7.32
CA ASP A 80 -5.93 8.60 6.49
C ASP A 80 -7.28 9.03 5.93
N ARG A 81 -8.19 9.46 6.81
CA ARG A 81 -9.53 9.88 6.40
C ARG A 81 -9.51 11.09 5.47
N THR A 82 -8.57 12.00 5.67
CA THR A 82 -8.50 13.26 4.92
C THR A 82 -7.90 13.06 3.53
N LEU A 83 -6.86 12.22 3.43
CA LEU A 83 -6.20 11.89 2.17
C LEU A 83 -6.89 10.73 1.43
N GLY A 84 -7.82 10.02 2.09
CA GLY A 84 -8.46 8.83 1.54
C GLY A 84 -7.52 7.62 1.51
N VAL A 85 -6.56 7.54 2.43
CA VAL A 85 -5.64 6.40 2.55
C VAL A 85 -6.43 5.17 2.97
N MET A 86 -6.18 4.07 2.28
CA MET A 86 -6.84 2.79 2.50
C MET A 86 -5.90 1.81 3.21
N HIS A 87 -6.34 1.25 4.33
CA HIS A 87 -5.58 0.24 5.07
C HIS A 87 -6.30 -1.12 5.07
N GLY A 88 -5.52 -2.20 5.03
CA GLY A 88 -6.01 -3.55 5.35
C GLY A 88 -6.99 -4.16 4.34
N ILE A 89 -6.93 -3.78 3.06
CA ILE A 89 -7.64 -4.50 2.01
C ILE A 89 -6.86 -5.77 1.70
N TRP A 90 -7.31 -6.89 2.27
CA TRP A 90 -6.75 -8.21 2.02
C TRP A 90 -7.69 -9.00 1.12
N PRO A 91 -7.17 -9.73 0.11
CA PRO A 91 -8.00 -10.65 -0.65
C PRO A 91 -8.52 -11.76 0.28
N ASN A 92 -9.77 -12.16 0.07
CA ASN A 92 -10.41 -13.20 0.89
C ASN A 92 -9.73 -14.58 0.77
N LYS A 93 -8.92 -14.79 -0.29
CA LYS A 93 -8.12 -15.98 -0.54
C LYS A 93 -6.83 -15.56 -1.25
N LEU A 94 -5.70 -16.11 -0.83
CA LEU A 94 -4.43 -15.97 -1.54
C LEU A 94 -4.43 -16.95 -2.72
N SER A 95 -4.01 -16.48 -3.90
CA SER A 95 -3.76 -17.36 -5.04
C SER A 95 -2.43 -18.10 -4.85
N CYS A 96 -2.45 -19.42 -5.05
CA CYS A 96 -1.30 -20.32 -4.90
C CYS A 96 -0.97 -21.00 -6.22
#